data_AF-A0A4U2GYW4-F1
#
_entry.id   AF-A0A4U2GYW4-F1
#
_cell.length_a   1.000
_cell.length_b   1.000
_cell.length_c   1.000
_cell.angle_alpha   90.00
_cell.angle_beta   90.00
_cell.angle_gamma   90.00
#
_symmetry.space_group_name_H-M   'P 1'
#
loop_
_entity.id
_entity.type
_entity.pdbx_description
1 polymer ?
#
loop_
_entity_poly.entity_id
_entity_poly.type
_entity_poly.pdbx_seq_one_letter_code
_entity_poly.pdbx_strand_id
1 'polypeptide(L)'
;MATNGIPNITPENAVECQAKSVASRLKNKARKAEIADFINSKSVTEILEDYNIDVKLTAQDKKDIGVYLYKELISAEQKHSHRMEQQLFQKRLKSGDIDVERAVTDISDKKKVWRFTDLVNGELLTSIDTHKLLELFEQNKNEQPNPDEQNRLLMVWRLVNGKA
;
A
#
# COMPACT_ATOMS: atom_id res chain seq x y z
N MET A 1 6.16 17.35 38.12
CA MET A 1 5.51 16.87 36.90
C MET A 1 6.30 17.40 35.72
N ALA A 2 7.05 16.54 35.02
CA ALA A 2 7.83 16.95 33.85
C ALA A 2 6.89 17.00 32.64
N THR A 3 6.66 18.19 32.10
CA THR A 3 5.98 18.37 30.82
C THR A 3 6.94 17.91 29.72
N ASN A 4 6.64 16.78 29.07
CA ASN A 4 7.32 16.37 27.84
C ASN A 4 6.94 17.38 26.74
N GLY A 5 7.65 18.51 26.70
CA GLY A 5 7.50 19.52 25.66
C GLY A 5 7.94 18.94 24.32
N ILE A 6 7.09 19.12 23.30
CA ILE A 6 7.48 18.88 21.91
C ILE A 6 8.72 19.75 21.65
N PRO A 7 9.86 19.18 21.25
CA PRO A 7 11.09 19.95 21.06
C PRO A 7 10.84 21.04 20.02
N ASN A 8 11.16 22.29 20.36
CA ASN A 8 11.08 23.42 19.45
C ASN A 8 12.05 23.18 18.29
N ILE A 9 11.55 22.92 17.09
CA ILE A 9 12.39 22.59 15.92
C ILE A 9 13.07 23.87 15.44
N THR A 10 14.38 23.96 15.59
CA THR A 10 15.24 24.99 14.99
C THR A 10 15.90 24.43 13.73
N PRO A 11 16.33 25.27 12.78
CA PRO A 11 17.00 24.80 11.56
C PRO A 11 18.18 23.86 11.84
N GLU A 12 18.94 24.11 12.92
CA GLU A 12 20.09 23.32 13.32
C GLU A 12 19.68 21.94 13.87
N ASN A 13 18.63 21.87 14.70
CA ASN A 13 18.17 20.59 15.25
C ASN A 13 17.37 19.76 14.21
N ALA A 14 16.78 20.42 13.20
CA ALA A 14 16.14 19.75 12.07
C ALA A 14 17.17 19.01 11.21
N VAL A 15 18.31 19.65 10.91
CA VAL A 15 19.42 19.03 10.18
C VAL A 15 20.00 17.85 10.96
N GLU A 16 20.17 18.00 12.28
CA GLU A 16 20.67 16.93 13.13
C GLU A 16 19.69 15.73 13.21
N CYS A 17 18.39 15.99 13.30
CA CYS A 17 17.36 14.96 13.28
C CYS A 17 17.31 14.22 11.94
N GLN A 18 17.47 14.95 10.83
CA GLN A 18 17.55 14.36 9.49
C GLN A 18 18.80 13.48 9.36
N ALA A 19 19.96 13.94 9.83
CA ALA A 19 21.20 13.16 9.83
C ALA A 19 21.06 11.87 10.66
N LYS A 20 20.47 11.94 11.86
CA LYS A 20 20.18 10.76 12.72
C LYS A 20 19.21 9.78 12.05
N SER A 21 18.18 10.29 11.36
CA SER A 21 17.22 9.49 10.60
C SER A 21 17.91 8.76 9.43
N VAL A 22 18.74 9.47 8.67
CA VAL A 22 19.53 8.88 7.56
C VAL A 22 20.49 7.81 8.09
N ALA A 23 21.24 8.09 9.15
CA ALA A 23 22.14 7.13 9.78
C ALA A 23 21.40 5.87 10.26
N SER A 24 20.22 6.03 10.87
CA SER A 24 19.38 4.92 11.29
C SER A 24 18.87 4.07 10.11
N ARG A 25 18.47 4.71 9.01
CA ARG A 25 18.07 4.02 7.77
C ARG A 25 19.24 3.22 7.18
N LEU A 26 20.44 3.79 7.16
CA LEU A 26 21.65 3.12 6.66
C LEU A 26 22.03 1.92 7.53
N LYS A 27 22.02 2.08 8.86
CA LYS A 27 22.29 0.97 9.80
C LYS A 27 21.28 -0.16 9.64
N ASN A 28 19.99 0.16 9.52
CA ASN A 28 18.94 -0.84 9.29
C ASN A 28 19.09 -1.53 7.94
N LYS A 29 19.51 -0.80 6.89
CA LYS A 29 19.79 -1.39 5.58
C LYS A 29 20.98 -2.35 5.64
N ALA A 30 22.08 -1.97 6.30
CA ALA A 30 23.24 -2.82 6.50
C ALA A 30 22.89 -4.08 7.29
N ARG A 31 22.18 -3.95 8.41
CA ARG A 31 21.72 -5.10 9.21
C ARG A 31 20.81 -6.05 8.42
N LYS A 32 19.91 -5.51 7.59
CA LYS A 32 19.06 -6.33 6.71
C LYS A 32 19.88 -7.09 5.67
N ALA A 33 20.91 -6.46 5.11
CA ALA A 33 21.83 -7.11 4.18
C ALA A 33 22.63 -8.21 4.86
N GLU A 34 23.20 -7.96 6.04
CA GLU A 34 23.92 -8.97 6.83
C GLU A 34 23.04 -10.19 7.17
N ILE A 35 21.78 -9.96 7.57
CA ILE A 35 20.83 -11.05 7.83
C ILE A 35 20.51 -11.82 6.55
N ALA A 36 20.30 -11.12 5.44
CA ALA A 36 20.02 -11.76 4.16
C ALA A 36 21.22 -12.60 3.68
N ASP A 37 22.43 -12.08 3.80
CA ASP A 37 23.67 -12.78 3.44
C ASP A 37 23.88 -14.00 4.34
N PHE A 38 23.63 -13.89 5.64
CA PHE A 38 23.68 -15.01 6.57
C PHE A 38 22.68 -16.12 6.18
N ILE A 39 21.41 -15.76 5.93
CA ILE A 39 20.35 -16.70 5.52
C ILE A 39 20.67 -17.33 4.15
N ASN A 40 21.27 -16.58 3.23
CA ASN A 40 21.63 -17.10 1.91
C ASN A 40 22.91 -17.95 1.92
N SER A 41 23.77 -17.77 2.93
CA SER A 41 25.04 -18.49 3.05
C SER A 41 24.91 -19.91 3.61
N LYS A 42 23.78 -20.22 4.27
CA LYS A 42 23.54 -21.50 4.95
C LYS A 42 22.10 -21.97 4.72
N SER A 43 21.92 -23.28 4.64
CA SER A 43 20.60 -23.89 4.71
C SER A 43 19.96 -23.65 6.09
N VAL A 44 18.63 -23.66 6.15
CA VAL A 44 17.88 -23.54 7.42
C VAL A 44 18.32 -24.60 8.43
N THR A 45 18.63 -25.81 7.97
CA THR A 45 19.15 -26.91 8.79
C THR A 45 20.50 -26.58 9.43
N GLU A 46 21.46 -26.04 8.67
CA GLU A 46 22.78 -25.66 9.21
C GLU A 46 22.67 -24.52 10.22
N ILE A 47 21.76 -23.56 9.99
CA ILE A 47 21.51 -22.49 10.96
C ILE A 47 20.94 -23.07 12.25
N LEU A 48 19.98 -24.00 12.18
CA LEU A 48 19.39 -24.61 13.37
C LEU A 48 20.42 -25.43 14.16
N GLU A 49 21.33 -26.12 13.47
CA GLU A 49 22.44 -26.86 14.08
C GLU A 49 23.42 -25.93 14.81
N ASP A 50 23.83 -24.80 14.22
CA ASP A 50 24.71 -23.81 14.87
C ASP A 50 24.15 -23.30 16.21
N TYR A 51 22.82 -23.24 16.33
CA TYR A 51 22.12 -22.81 17.54
C TYR A 51 21.68 -23.97 18.44
N ASN A 52 22.13 -25.20 18.18
CA ASN A 52 21.73 -26.42 18.90
C ASN A 52 20.21 -26.61 19.00
N ILE A 53 19.48 -26.22 17.95
CA ILE A 53 18.03 -26.38 17.87
C ILE A 53 17.72 -27.70 17.15
N ASP A 54 17.40 -28.75 17.91
CA ASP A 54 16.91 -30.04 17.37
C ASP A 54 15.41 -29.92 17.04
N VAL A 55 15.07 -29.69 15.77
CA VAL A 55 13.68 -29.59 15.33
C VAL A 55 13.18 -30.96 14.83
N LYS A 56 12.68 -31.79 15.75
CA LYS A 56 11.95 -33.01 15.40
C LYS A 56 10.49 -32.70 15.09
N LEU A 57 10.21 -32.43 13.82
CA LEU A 57 8.83 -32.19 13.35
C LEU A 57 8.03 -33.48 13.30
N THR A 58 6.90 -33.51 14.00
CA THR A 58 5.89 -34.55 13.85
C THR A 58 5.17 -34.43 12.50
N ALA A 59 4.40 -35.46 12.12
CA ALA A 59 3.58 -35.39 10.91
C ALA A 59 2.53 -34.25 10.97
N GLN A 60 2.04 -33.94 12.16
CA GLN A 60 1.08 -32.85 12.38
C GLN A 60 1.75 -31.49 12.21
N ASP A 61 2.95 -31.29 12.77
CA ASP A 61 3.71 -30.02 12.61
C ASP A 61 3.98 -29.72 11.13
N LYS A 62 4.34 -30.74 10.34
CA LYS A 62 4.55 -30.58 8.89
C LYS A 62 3.28 -30.15 8.17
N LYS A 63 2.13 -30.68 8.57
CA LYS A 63 0.83 -30.30 8.00
C LYS A 63 0.49 -28.85 8.32
N ASP A 64 0.70 -28.44 9.58
CA ASP A 64 0.38 -27.08 10.03
C ASP A 64 1.31 -26.04 9.38
N ILE A 65 2.61 -26.35 9.25
CA ILE A 65 3.57 -25.54 8.48
C ILE A 65 3.12 -25.43 7.02
N GLY A 66 2.70 -26.53 6.40
CA GLY A 66 2.21 -26.52 5.01
C GLY A 66 1.01 -25.61 4.81
N VAL A 67 0.03 -25.67 5.71
CA VAL A 67 -1.15 -24.78 5.67
C VAL A 67 -0.75 -23.31 5.85
N TYR A 68 0.19 -23.02 6.76
CA TYR A 68 0.69 -21.67 6.97
C TYR A 68 1.40 -21.12 5.73
N LEU A 69 2.33 -21.88 5.16
CA LEU A 69 3.07 -21.50 3.95
C LEU A 69 2.15 -21.27 2.76
N TYR A 70 1.11 -22.10 2.60
CA TYR A 70 0.12 -21.93 1.55
C TYR A 70 -0.65 -20.61 1.68
N LYS A 71 -1.04 -20.22 2.90
CA LYS A 71 -1.70 -18.93 3.16
C LYS A 71 -0.79 -17.74 2.85
N GLU A 72 0.48 -17.82 3.26
CA GLU A 72 1.48 -16.80 2.96
C GLU A 72 1.72 -16.66 1.46
N LEU A 73 1.78 -17.78 0.73
CA LEU A 73 1.94 -17.79 -0.74
C LEU A 73 0.78 -17.08 -1.43
N ILE A 74 -0.47 -17.42 -1.10
CA ILE A 74 -1.66 -16.76 -1.65
C ILE A 74 -1.63 -15.25 -1.36
N SER A 75 -1.29 -14.88 -0.13
CA SER A 75 -1.23 -13.48 0.28
C SER A 75 -0.14 -12.71 -0.49
N ALA A 76 1.01 -13.34 -0.72
CA ALA A 76 2.09 -12.75 -1.51
C ALA A 76 1.70 -12.60 -2.98
N GLU A 77 1.04 -13.61 -3.55
CA GLU A 77 0.54 -13.60 -4.93
C GLU A 77 -0.51 -12.50 -5.15
N GLN A 78 -1.47 -12.36 -4.24
CA GLN A 78 -2.45 -11.28 -4.26
C GLN A 78 -1.78 -9.89 -4.21
N LYS A 79 -0.79 -9.71 -3.32
CA LYS A 79 -0.01 -8.46 -3.23
C LYS A 79 0.81 -8.18 -4.49
N HIS A 80 1.28 -9.21 -5.17
CA HIS A 80 2.03 -9.06 -6.42
C HIS A 80 1.08 -8.69 -7.57
N SER A 81 -0.03 -9.41 -7.71
CA SER A 81 -1.08 -9.13 -8.70
C SER A 81 -1.57 -7.69 -8.59
N HIS A 82 -1.91 -7.25 -7.37
CA HIS A 82 -2.35 -5.86 -7.14
C HIS A 82 -1.28 -4.82 -7.52
N ARG A 83 0.00 -5.10 -7.23
CA ARG A 83 1.11 -4.22 -7.66
C ARG A 83 1.24 -4.16 -9.18
N MET A 84 1.06 -5.28 -9.87
CA MET A 84 1.09 -5.34 -11.34
C MET A 84 -0.08 -4.57 -11.95
N GLU A 85 -1.28 -4.70 -11.39
CA GLU A 85 -2.45 -3.91 -11.81
C GLU A 85 -2.19 -2.41 -11.64
N GLN A 86 -1.69 -1.98 -10.47
CA GLN A 86 -1.33 -0.58 -10.24
C GLN A 86 -0.32 -0.05 -11.27
N GLN A 87 0.70 -0.84 -11.61
CA GLN A 87 1.69 -0.46 -12.63
C GLN A 87 1.09 -0.36 -14.02
N LEU A 88 0.19 -1.29 -14.40
CA LEU A 88 -0.52 -1.24 -15.67
C LEU A 88 -1.43 -0.01 -15.75
N PHE A 89 -2.16 0.31 -14.68
CA PHE A 89 -2.98 1.51 -14.60
C PHE A 89 -2.14 2.79 -14.68
N GLN A 90 -1.01 2.87 -13.98
CA GLN A 90 -0.08 4.01 -14.09
C GLN A 90 0.49 4.17 -15.50
N LYS A 91 0.81 3.06 -16.18
CA LYS A 91 1.25 3.10 -17.58
C LYS A 91 0.16 3.65 -18.48
N ARG A 92 -1.09 3.20 -18.33
CA ARG A 92 -2.25 3.69 -19.09
C ARG A 92 -2.57 5.17 -18.84
N LEU A 93 -2.42 5.63 -17.59
CA LEU A 93 -2.55 7.06 -17.25
C LEU A 93 -1.46 7.90 -17.93
N LYS A 94 -0.22 7.41 -17.98
CA LYS A 94 0.91 8.13 -18.60
C LYS A 94 0.89 8.10 -20.12
N SER A 95 0.36 7.03 -20.74
CA SER A 95 0.21 6.93 -22.19
C SER A 95 -0.95 7.76 -22.73
N GLY A 96 -1.81 8.31 -21.86
CA GLY A 96 -3.00 9.04 -22.28
C GLY A 96 -4.14 8.14 -22.77
N ASP A 97 -4.01 6.81 -22.63
CA ASP A 97 -5.07 5.85 -23.00
C ASP A 97 -6.27 5.90 -22.04
N ILE A 98 -6.14 6.62 -20.93
CA ILE A 98 -7.24 7.01 -20.05
C ILE A 98 -7.46 8.50 -20.26
N ASP A 99 -8.41 8.84 -21.14
CA ASP A 99 -8.91 10.20 -21.30
C ASP A 99 -9.64 10.60 -20.02
N VAL A 100 -8.91 11.29 -19.15
CA VAL A 100 -9.50 12.00 -18.02
C VAL A 100 -10.08 13.30 -18.59
N GLU A 101 -11.28 13.23 -19.16
CA GLU A 101 -11.97 14.41 -19.70
C GLU A 101 -12.08 15.49 -18.60
N ARG A 102 -11.54 16.69 -18.87
CA ARG A 102 -11.65 17.87 -18.01
C ARG A 102 -13.01 18.55 -18.19
N ALA A 103 -14.09 17.82 -17.95
CA ALA A 103 -15.41 18.44 -17.86
C ALA A 103 -15.59 19.02 -16.45
N VAL A 104 -15.93 20.31 -16.35
CA VAL A 104 -16.33 20.92 -15.07
C VAL A 104 -17.59 20.20 -14.61
N THR A 105 -17.40 19.31 -13.66
CA THR A 105 -18.46 18.41 -13.21
C THR A 105 -19.16 19.06 -12.02
N ASP A 106 -20.38 19.58 -12.25
CA ASP A 106 -21.22 20.08 -11.16
C ASP A 106 -21.68 18.91 -10.28
N ILE A 107 -21.14 18.85 -9.06
CA ILE A 107 -21.43 17.81 -8.05
C ILE A 107 -22.65 18.14 -7.17
N SER A 108 -23.35 19.24 -7.43
CA SER A 108 -24.50 19.67 -6.63
C SER A 108 -25.77 18.85 -6.91
N ASP A 109 -25.83 18.12 -8.03
CA ASP A 109 -26.96 17.28 -8.39
C ASP A 109 -26.99 15.97 -7.61
N LYS A 110 -27.79 15.95 -6.53
CA LYS A 110 -28.02 14.79 -5.66
C LYS A 110 -28.89 13.69 -6.28
N LYS A 111 -29.46 13.91 -7.46
CA LYS A 111 -30.29 12.92 -8.17
C LYS A 111 -29.54 12.27 -9.33
N LYS A 112 -28.35 12.79 -9.66
CA LYS A 112 -27.50 12.23 -10.70
C LYS A 112 -26.97 10.86 -10.28
N VAL A 113 -27.07 9.91 -11.20
CA VAL A 113 -26.45 8.59 -11.10
C VAL A 113 -25.02 8.75 -11.61
N TRP A 114 -24.04 8.58 -10.73
CA TRP A 114 -22.63 8.81 -11.02
C TRP A 114 -21.95 7.53 -11.49
N ARG A 115 -21.56 7.45 -12.76
CA ARG A 115 -20.80 6.28 -13.24
C ARG A 115 -19.34 6.40 -12.85
N PHE A 116 -18.64 5.26 -12.83
CA PHE A 116 -17.19 5.22 -12.58
C PHE A 116 -16.43 6.19 -13.51
N THR A 117 -16.77 6.22 -14.79
CA THR A 117 -16.14 7.12 -15.79
C THR A 117 -16.37 8.60 -15.48
N ASP A 118 -17.52 8.95 -14.89
CA ASP A 118 -17.86 10.34 -14.56
C ASP A 118 -17.06 10.84 -13.34
N LEU A 119 -16.72 9.92 -12.43
CA LEU A 119 -15.97 10.21 -11.21
C LEU A 119 -14.46 10.12 -11.39
N VAL A 120 -13.98 9.42 -12.43
CA VAL A 120 -12.56 9.39 -12.84
C VAL A 120 -12.23 10.63 -13.67
N ASN A 121 -12.51 11.80 -13.09
CA ASN A 121 -12.20 13.11 -13.64
C ASN A 121 -11.13 13.77 -12.76
N GLY A 122 -10.06 14.26 -13.38
CA GLY A 122 -8.87 14.76 -12.70
C GLY A 122 -9.16 15.97 -11.83
N GLU A 123 -10.01 16.88 -12.30
CA GLU A 123 -10.41 18.08 -11.56
C GLU A 123 -11.27 17.72 -10.34
N LEU A 124 -12.22 16.79 -10.54
CA LEU A 124 -13.07 16.27 -9.47
C LEU A 124 -12.24 15.54 -8.40
N LEU A 125 -11.36 14.64 -8.81
CA LEU A 125 -10.51 13.86 -7.90
C LEU A 125 -9.51 14.73 -7.13
N THR A 126 -9.08 15.87 -7.67
CA THR A 126 -8.25 16.84 -6.93
C THR A 126 -9.04 17.75 -6.00
N SER A 127 -10.36 17.88 -6.18
CA SER A 127 -11.21 18.82 -5.43
C SER A 127 -12.05 18.16 -4.33
N ILE A 128 -12.21 16.83 -4.36
CA ILE A 128 -12.97 16.08 -3.36
C ILE A 128 -12.10 15.07 -2.60
N ASP A 129 -12.47 14.74 -1.37
CA ASP A 129 -11.82 13.67 -0.61
C ASP A 129 -12.44 12.29 -0.90
N THR A 130 -11.82 11.23 -0.36
CA THR A 130 -12.29 9.86 -0.55
C THR A 130 -13.70 9.63 0.00
N HIS A 131 -14.10 10.35 1.06
CA HIS A 131 -15.43 10.18 1.65
C HIS A 131 -16.49 10.72 0.69
N LYS A 132 -16.26 11.92 0.15
CA LYS A 132 -17.16 12.54 -0.80
C LYS A 132 -17.24 11.79 -2.12
N LEU A 133 -16.13 11.22 -2.58
CA LEU A 133 -16.06 10.37 -3.77
C LEU A 133 -16.93 9.11 -3.62
N LEU A 134 -16.87 8.44 -2.46
CA LEU A 134 -17.71 7.29 -2.16
C LEU A 134 -19.18 7.67 -2.00
N GLU A 135 -19.50 8.79 -1.34
CA GLU A 135 -20.88 9.30 -1.25
C GLU A 135 -21.51 9.54 -2.63
N LEU A 136 -20.75 10.06 -3.60
CA LEU A 136 -21.23 10.28 -4.96
C LEU A 136 -21.47 8.94 -5.67
N PHE A 137 -20.59 7.96 -5.49
CA PHE A 137 -20.72 6.64 -6.08
C PHE A 137 -21.88 5.81 -5.47
N GLU A 138 -22.14 5.97 -4.17
CA GLU A 138 -23.24 5.32 -3.44
C GLU A 138 -24.63 5.90 -3.76
N GLN A 139 -24.71 7.07 -4.42
CA GLN A 139 -25.99 7.62 -4.89
C GLN A 139 -26.66 6.76 -5.98
N ASN A 140 -25.93 5.79 -6.55
CA ASN A 140 -26.44 4.77 -7.45
C ASN A 140 -27.28 3.73 -6.68
N LYS A 141 -28.44 4.14 -6.17
CA LYS A 141 -29.33 3.31 -5.32
C LYS A 141 -29.89 2.04 -6.00
N ASN A 142 -29.71 1.89 -7.32
CA ASN A 142 -30.30 0.82 -8.11
C ASN A 142 -29.36 -0.36 -8.38
N GLU A 143 -28.06 -0.22 -8.12
CA GLU A 143 -27.09 -1.31 -8.18
C GLU A 143 -26.19 -1.22 -6.95
N GLN A 144 -26.05 -2.33 -6.21
CA GLN A 144 -25.13 -2.39 -5.08
C GLN A 144 -23.74 -2.07 -5.63
N PRO A 145 -23.05 -1.02 -5.13
CA PRO A 145 -21.83 -0.55 -5.76
C PRO A 145 -20.79 -1.66 -5.73
N ASN A 146 -20.27 -2.01 -6.91
CA ASN A 146 -19.32 -3.10 -7.06
C ASN A 146 -18.06 -2.79 -6.21
N PRO A 147 -17.69 -3.64 -5.24
CA PRO A 147 -16.52 -3.42 -4.39
C PRO A 147 -15.22 -3.24 -5.20
N ASP A 148 -15.12 -3.90 -6.36
CA ASP A 148 -13.96 -3.78 -7.24
C ASP A 148 -13.88 -2.38 -7.89
N GLU A 149 -15.02 -1.80 -8.24
CA GLU A 149 -15.09 -0.44 -8.81
C GLU A 149 -14.83 0.62 -7.75
N GLN A 150 -15.34 0.46 -6.53
CA GLN A 150 -15.02 1.34 -5.41
C GLN A 150 -13.51 1.33 -5.10
N ASN A 151 -12.91 0.13 -5.03
CA ASN A 151 -11.48 -0.01 -4.80
C ASN A 151 -10.65 0.62 -5.93
N ARG A 152 -11.07 0.45 -7.19
CA ARG A 152 -10.46 1.12 -8.34
C ARG A 152 -10.60 2.63 -8.24
N LEU A 153 -11.75 3.15 -7.85
CA LEU A 153 -12.01 4.58 -7.74
C LEU A 153 -11.11 5.22 -6.66
N LEU A 154 -10.99 4.59 -5.50
CA LEU A 154 -10.09 5.00 -4.43
C LEU A 154 -8.61 4.91 -4.83
N MET A 155 -8.24 3.89 -5.61
CA MET A 155 -6.88 3.76 -6.16
C MET A 155 -6.55 4.92 -7.11
N VAL A 156 -7.46 5.25 -8.04
CA VAL A 156 -7.29 6.39 -8.96
C VAL A 156 -7.16 7.69 -8.17
N TRP A 157 -8.00 7.90 -7.15
CA TRP A 157 -7.90 9.07 -6.28
C TRP A 157 -6.56 9.18 -5.56
N ARG A 158 -6.03 8.08 -5.00
CA ARG A 158 -4.71 8.06 -4.34
C ARG A 158 -3.57 8.41 -5.31
N LEU A 159 -3.65 7.91 -6.54
CA LEU A 159 -2.67 8.18 -7.58
C LEU A 159 -2.67 9.65 -8.01
N VAL A 160 -3.85 10.24 -8.21
CA VAL A 160 -3.99 11.66 -8.58
C VAL A 160 -3.51 12.58 -7.46
N ASN A 161 -3.77 12.22 -6.20
CA ASN A 161 -3.43 13.06 -5.04
C ASN A 161 -2.08 12.73 -4.38
N GLY A 162 -1.27 11.84 -4.97
CA GLY A 162 0.06 11.49 -4.45
C GLY A 162 0.07 10.80 -3.08
N LYS A 163 -1.03 10.15 -2.68
CA LYS A 163 -1.18 9.45 -1.39
C LYS A 163 -0.93 7.94 -1.50
N ALA A 164 0.01 7.55 -2.36
CA ALA A 164 0.42 6.15 -2.59
C ALA A 164 1.39 5.64 -1.52
#